data_AF-A0A955SW72-F1
#
_entry.id   AF-A0A955SW72-F1
#
_cell.length_a   1.000
_cell.length_b   1.000
_cell.length_c   1.000
_cell.angle_alpha   90.00
_cell.angle_beta   90.00
_cell.angle_gamma   90.00
#
_symmetry.space_group_name_H-M   'P 1'
#
loop_
_entity.id
_entity.type
_entity.pdbx_description
1 polymer ?
#
loop_
_entity_poly.entity_id
_entity_poly.type
_entity_poly.pdbx_seq_one_letter_code
_entity_poly.pdbx_strand_id
1 'polypeptide(L)'
;ISFKTESIASIWNPINFALGSAAIVPFLLSAYWWRINGWSFCVSAAITLPIAFYIKVFTDLRELQYFPILFGSSLVATLIASVWLPSTSKESLIEFYDKVRPFGFWNPVKKWIEESGGNPARPKQDRGDLPIALLGTFFFVVLYLLMMDLVIHNWGRASVLTALTLISGLGLYLFWWRRLAISDNASGKGE
;
A
#
# COMPACT_ATOMS: atom_id res chain seq x y z
N ILE A 1 23.06 -15.46 22.85
CA ILE A 1 21.84 -15.36 22.02
C ILE A 1 21.30 -16.73 21.58
N SER A 2 22.13 -17.80 21.54
CA SER A 2 21.73 -19.16 21.10
C SER A 2 20.90 -20.01 22.10
N PHE A 3 20.61 -19.54 23.32
CA PHE A 3 20.05 -20.40 24.39
C PHE A 3 18.56 -20.15 24.71
N LYS A 4 17.82 -19.42 23.86
CA LYS A 4 16.39 -19.10 24.08
C LYS A 4 15.52 -19.07 22.80
N THR A 5 15.86 -19.88 21.80
CA THR A 5 15.09 -19.94 20.53
C THR A 5 14.44 -21.31 20.38
N GLU A 6 13.18 -21.42 20.81
CA GLU A 6 12.35 -22.64 20.65
C GLU A 6 11.86 -22.84 19.20
N SER A 7 12.01 -21.84 18.32
CA SER A 7 11.58 -21.88 16.92
C SER A 7 12.30 -20.82 16.08
N ILE A 8 12.55 -21.11 14.79
CA ILE A 8 13.06 -20.14 13.80
C ILE A 8 12.18 -18.89 13.74
N ALA A 9 10.86 -19.04 13.95
CA ALA A 9 9.91 -17.95 13.94
C ALA A 9 10.21 -16.88 15.02
N SER A 10 10.78 -17.26 16.16
CA SER A 10 11.05 -16.30 17.25
C SER A 10 12.18 -15.32 16.94
N ILE A 11 13.01 -15.64 15.94
CA ILE A 11 14.08 -14.78 15.41
C ILE A 11 13.50 -13.84 14.34
N TRP A 12 12.69 -14.38 13.42
CA TRP A 12 12.17 -13.62 12.28
C TRP A 12 11.01 -12.69 12.62
N ASN A 13 10.11 -13.10 13.51
CA ASN A 13 8.91 -12.33 13.84
C ASN A 13 9.24 -10.91 14.33
N PRO A 14 10.15 -10.70 15.31
CA PRO A 14 10.48 -9.36 15.78
C PRO A 14 11.09 -8.49 14.69
N ILE A 15 11.91 -9.07 13.81
CA ILE A 15 12.53 -8.34 12.69
C ILE A 15 11.44 -7.89 11.71
N ASN A 16 10.53 -8.79 11.33
CA ASN A 16 9.42 -8.50 10.43
C ASN A 16 8.47 -7.47 11.01
N PHE A 17 8.13 -7.56 12.30
CA PHE A 17 7.28 -6.59 12.96
C PHE A 17 7.95 -5.23 13.08
N ALA A 18 9.23 -5.16 13.45
CA ALA A 18 9.96 -3.91 13.60
C ALA A 18 10.16 -3.18 12.25
N LEU A 19 10.60 -3.89 11.22
CA LEU A 19 10.79 -3.33 9.88
C LEU A 19 9.44 -3.02 9.22
N GLY A 20 8.48 -3.94 9.34
CA GLY A 20 7.14 -3.79 8.81
C GLY A 20 6.42 -2.60 9.41
N SER A 21 6.44 -2.44 10.75
CA SER A 21 5.81 -1.29 11.42
C SER A 21 6.47 0.03 11.05
N ALA A 22 7.80 0.06 10.94
CA ALA A 22 8.54 1.28 10.59
C ALA A 22 8.25 1.77 9.16
N ALA A 23 8.00 0.84 8.23
CA ALA A 23 7.80 1.15 6.82
C ALA A 23 6.32 1.34 6.46
N ILE A 24 5.41 0.56 7.05
CA ILE A 24 4.00 0.54 6.64
C ILE A 24 3.32 1.90 6.78
N VAL A 25 3.66 2.66 7.83
CA VAL A 25 3.03 3.95 8.08
C VAL A 25 3.45 4.99 7.02
N PRO A 26 4.75 5.26 6.79
CA PRO A 26 5.18 6.10 5.67
C PRO A 26 4.60 5.68 4.32
N PHE A 27 4.54 4.37 4.02
CA PHE A 27 3.96 3.87 2.77
C PHE A 27 2.49 4.25 2.61
N LEU A 28 1.66 3.94 3.61
CA LEU A 28 0.24 4.28 3.57
C LEU A 28 0.05 5.79 3.47
N LEU A 29 0.77 6.54 4.30
CA LEU A 29 0.56 7.97 4.46
C LEU A 29 1.08 8.77 3.25
N SER A 30 2.13 8.29 2.57
CA SER A 30 2.70 8.93 1.36
C SER A 30 1.70 9.06 0.20
N ALA A 31 0.74 8.15 0.11
CA ALA A 31 -0.35 8.27 -0.87
C ALA A 31 -1.29 9.43 -0.53
N TYR A 32 -1.58 9.65 0.75
CA TYR A 32 -2.59 10.61 1.20
C TYR A 32 -2.06 12.01 1.52
N TRP A 33 -0.76 12.15 1.82
CA TRP A 33 -0.17 13.39 2.35
C TRP A 33 1.07 13.84 1.57
N TRP A 34 0.97 14.98 0.89
CA TRP A 34 1.97 15.49 -0.05
C TRP A 34 3.34 15.85 0.55
N ARG A 35 3.43 16.06 1.86
CA ARG A 35 4.71 16.40 2.53
C ARG A 35 5.57 15.20 2.89
N ILE A 36 5.10 13.98 2.65
CA ILE A 36 5.86 12.78 2.99
C ILE A 36 6.89 12.52 1.90
N ASN A 37 8.14 12.43 2.32
CA ASN A 37 9.30 12.23 1.48
C ASN A 37 10.19 11.11 2.07
N GLY A 38 11.29 10.80 1.40
CA GLY A 38 12.24 9.77 1.86
C GLY A 38 12.77 10.01 3.27
N TRP A 39 12.83 11.27 3.72
CA TRP A 39 13.23 11.57 5.08
C TRP A 39 12.24 11.09 6.14
N SER A 40 10.95 11.10 5.83
CA SER A 40 9.92 10.58 6.74
C SER A 40 10.10 9.08 6.99
N PHE A 41 10.56 8.33 5.97
CA PHE A 41 10.94 6.92 6.12
C PHE A 41 12.16 6.75 7.04
N CYS A 42 13.20 7.56 6.84
CA CYS A 42 14.40 7.52 7.66
C CYS A 42 14.12 7.82 9.14
N VAL A 43 13.35 8.88 9.42
CA VAL A 43 13.00 9.27 10.79
C VAL A 43 12.08 8.24 11.45
N SER A 44 11.09 7.72 10.71
CA SER A 44 10.23 6.63 11.18
C SER A 44 11.05 5.41 11.59
N ALA A 45 11.99 4.96 10.74
CA ALA A 45 12.86 3.84 11.04
C ALA A 45 13.82 4.13 12.21
N ALA A 46 14.41 5.32 12.25
CA ALA A 46 15.34 5.73 13.31
C ALA A 46 14.67 5.79 14.70
N ILE A 47 13.38 6.08 14.78
CA ILE A 47 12.63 6.09 16.05
C ILE A 47 12.06 4.70 16.37
N THR A 48 11.47 4.02 15.38
CA THR A 48 10.72 2.76 15.62
C THR A 48 11.65 1.58 15.91
N LEU A 49 12.82 1.50 15.25
CA LEU A 49 13.75 0.37 15.44
C LEU A 49 14.36 0.31 16.85
N PRO A 50 14.85 1.42 17.44
CA PRO A 50 15.31 1.41 18.84
C PRO A 50 14.20 1.05 19.83
N ILE A 51 12.96 1.51 19.60
CA ILE A 51 11.81 1.16 20.45
C ILE A 51 11.53 -0.35 20.35
N ALA A 52 11.56 -0.92 19.14
CA ALA A 52 11.39 -2.36 18.95
C ALA A 52 12.48 -3.16 19.65
N PHE A 53 13.73 -2.71 19.56
CA PHE A 53 14.85 -3.31 20.27
C PHE A 53 14.67 -3.23 21.79
N TYR A 54 14.28 -2.07 22.33
CA TYR A 54 14.02 -1.88 23.75
C TYR A 54 12.94 -2.82 24.27
N ILE A 55 11.79 -2.88 23.59
CA ILE A 55 10.68 -3.77 23.97
C ILE A 55 11.12 -5.23 23.94
N LYS A 56 11.89 -5.65 22.93
CA LYS A 56 12.36 -7.04 22.80
C LYS A 56 13.36 -7.44 23.89
N VAL A 57 14.20 -6.53 24.36
CA VAL A 57 15.25 -6.82 25.35
C VAL A 57 14.74 -6.68 26.79
N PHE A 58 13.92 -5.66 27.06
CA PHE A 58 13.54 -5.29 28.43
C PHE A 58 12.10 -5.67 28.79
N THR A 59 11.31 -6.21 27.87
CA THR A 59 9.91 -6.53 28.13
C THR A 59 9.51 -7.90 27.57
N ASP A 60 8.68 -8.64 28.30
CA ASP A 60 8.13 -9.95 27.90
C ASP A 60 6.76 -9.82 27.20
N LEU A 61 6.55 -8.73 26.46
CA LEU A 61 5.29 -8.50 25.75
C LEU A 61 5.12 -9.50 24.60
N ARG A 62 3.91 -10.03 24.48
CA ARG A 62 3.53 -10.87 23.33
C ARG A 62 3.52 -10.05 22.04
N GLU A 63 3.73 -10.73 20.92
CA GLU A 63 3.79 -10.15 19.57
C GLU A 63 2.62 -9.22 19.25
N LEU A 64 1.42 -9.63 19.65
CA LEU A 64 0.19 -8.86 19.42
C LEU A 64 0.12 -7.54 20.23
N GLN A 65 0.85 -7.46 21.35
CA GLN A 65 0.76 -6.33 22.28
C GLN A 65 1.73 -5.20 21.93
N TYR A 66 2.92 -5.52 21.40
CA TYR A 66 3.88 -4.48 21.04
C TYR A 66 3.66 -3.92 19.63
N PHE A 67 2.97 -4.65 18.73
CA PHE A 67 2.69 -4.15 17.38
C PHE A 67 1.96 -2.79 17.36
N PRO A 68 0.87 -2.57 18.12
CA PRO A 68 0.23 -1.25 18.18
C PRO A 68 1.14 -0.13 18.69
N ILE A 69 2.07 -0.46 19.60
CA ILE A 69 3.04 0.50 20.14
C ILE A 69 4.02 0.93 19.04
N LEU A 70 4.55 -0.03 18.28
CA LEU A 70 5.45 0.24 17.16
C LEU A 70 4.76 0.96 16.00
N PHE A 71 3.52 0.59 15.71
CA PHE A 71 2.72 1.27 14.70
C PHE A 71 2.43 2.72 15.13
N GLY A 72 2.02 2.93 16.39
CA GLY A 72 1.75 4.25 16.93
C GLY A 72 3.00 5.14 16.97
N SER A 73 4.15 4.59 17.38
CA SER A 73 5.40 5.34 17.39
C SER A 73 5.87 5.71 15.97
N SER A 74 5.75 4.78 15.01
CA SER A 74 6.03 5.05 13.60
C SER A 74 5.12 6.14 13.02
N LEU A 75 3.83 6.12 13.36
CA LEU A 75 2.88 7.16 12.94
C LEU A 75 3.26 8.54 13.46
N VAL A 76 3.54 8.65 14.76
CA VAL A 76 3.95 9.92 15.37
C VAL A 76 5.28 10.40 14.79
N ALA A 77 6.25 9.50 14.64
CA ALA A 77 7.55 9.80 14.04
C ALA A 77 7.42 10.32 12.60
N THR A 78 6.59 9.67 11.78
CA THR A 78 6.34 10.04 10.39
C THR A 78 5.66 11.41 10.30
N LEU A 79 4.68 11.68 11.17
CA LEU A 79 3.98 12.97 11.21
C LEU A 79 4.91 14.12 11.64
N ILE A 80 5.73 13.90 12.68
CA ILE A 80 6.72 14.88 13.13
C ILE A 80 7.73 15.16 12.02
N ALA A 81 8.27 14.11 11.39
CA ALA A 81 9.21 14.23 10.28
C ALA A 81 8.61 15.02 9.11
N SER A 82 7.34 14.77 8.77
CA SER A 82 6.65 15.47 7.68
C SER A 82 6.48 16.98 7.92
N VAL A 83 6.43 17.42 9.18
CA VAL A 83 6.30 18.83 9.54
C VAL A 83 7.66 19.50 9.72
N TRP A 84 8.62 18.79 10.32
CA TRP A 84 9.92 19.34 10.71
C TRP A 84 10.95 19.34 9.59
N LEU A 85 10.90 18.37 8.67
CA LEU A 85 11.89 18.29 7.60
C LEU A 85 11.48 19.06 6.35
N PRO A 86 12.47 19.54 5.56
CA PRO A 86 12.21 20.33 4.39
C PRO A 86 11.36 19.55 3.38
N SER A 87 10.35 20.21 2.85
CA SER A 87 9.51 19.66 1.79
C SER A 87 10.33 19.50 0.50
N THR A 88 10.03 18.46 -0.27
CA THR A 88 10.56 18.29 -1.63
C THR A 88 10.25 19.51 -2.51
N SER A 89 11.08 19.77 -3.52
CA SER A 89 10.90 20.85 -4.50
C SER A 89 9.53 20.81 -5.16
N LYS A 90 8.96 21.99 -5.41
CA LYS A 90 7.60 22.12 -5.97
C LYS A 90 7.48 21.44 -7.34
N GLU A 91 8.54 21.52 -8.12
CA GLU A 91 8.65 20.97 -9.47
C GLU A 91 8.50 19.43 -9.44
N SER A 92 9.20 18.76 -8.53
CA SER A 92 9.10 17.30 -8.39
C SER A 92 7.74 16.86 -7.86
N LEU A 93 7.08 17.66 -7.03
CA LEU A 93 5.70 17.39 -6.59
C LEU A 93 4.69 17.51 -7.73
N ILE A 94 4.86 18.50 -8.60
CA ILE A 94 4.01 18.69 -9.78
C ILE A 94 4.20 17.51 -10.75
N GLU A 95 5.45 17.14 -11.05
CA GLU A 95 5.75 15.99 -11.91
C GLU A 95 5.19 14.68 -11.34
N PHE A 96 5.33 14.45 -10.02
CA PHE A 96 4.76 13.29 -9.35
C PHE A 96 3.24 13.29 -9.42
N TYR A 97 2.60 14.44 -9.17
CA TYR A 97 1.15 14.55 -9.21
C TYR A 97 0.62 14.30 -10.61
N ASP A 98 1.28 14.78 -11.67
CA ASP A 98 0.84 14.55 -13.04
C ASP A 98 0.92 13.06 -13.44
N LYS A 99 1.99 12.37 -13.02
CA LYS A 99 2.19 10.92 -13.29
C LYS A 99 1.27 10.01 -12.50
N VAL A 100 1.15 10.22 -11.18
CA VAL A 100 0.52 9.26 -10.26
C VAL A 100 -0.91 9.67 -9.86
N ARG A 101 -1.23 10.96 -9.95
CA ARG A 101 -2.53 11.56 -9.56
C ARG A 101 -3.09 10.96 -8.26
N PRO A 102 -2.33 10.96 -7.16
CA PRO A 102 -2.65 10.21 -5.94
C PRO A 102 -4.01 10.60 -5.31
N PHE A 103 -4.59 9.67 -4.54
CA PHE A 103 -5.82 9.92 -3.77
C PHE A 103 -5.48 10.63 -2.45
N GLY A 104 -6.21 11.68 -2.06
CA GLY A 104 -6.10 12.28 -0.72
C GLY A 104 -5.93 13.80 -0.68
N PHE A 105 -5.21 14.29 0.33
CA PHE A 105 -5.08 15.71 0.68
C PHE A 105 -3.99 16.43 -0.14
N TRP A 106 -4.15 16.45 -1.46
CA TRP A 106 -3.21 17.08 -2.40
C TRP A 106 -3.66 18.48 -2.87
N ASN A 107 -4.61 19.10 -2.17
CA ASN A 107 -5.20 20.40 -2.56
C ASN A 107 -4.17 21.52 -2.83
N PRO A 108 -3.08 21.66 -2.04
CA PRO A 108 -2.06 22.70 -2.33
C PRO A 108 -1.35 22.48 -3.67
N VAL A 109 -1.04 21.22 -4.01
CA VAL A 109 -0.37 20.87 -5.27
C VAL A 109 -1.30 21.06 -6.46
N LYS A 110 -2.59 20.72 -6.31
CA LYS A 110 -3.62 21.01 -7.34
C LYS A 110 -3.68 22.50 -7.67
N LYS A 111 -3.65 23.35 -6.64
CA LYS A 111 -3.66 24.80 -6.82
C LYS A 111 -2.44 25.30 -7.59
N TRP A 112 -1.24 24.79 -7.29
CA TRP A 112 -0.02 25.14 -8.04
C TRP A 112 -0.10 24.73 -9.51
N ILE A 113 -0.76 23.60 -9.81
CA ILE A 113 -0.97 23.13 -11.19
C ILE A 113 -1.99 24.02 -11.92
N GLU A 114 -3.09 24.41 -11.26
CA GLU A 114 -4.08 25.34 -11.82
C GLU A 114 -3.46 26.72 -12.11
N GLU A 115 -2.64 27.23 -11.19
CA GLU A 115 -1.89 28.49 -11.35
C GLU A 115 -0.89 28.41 -12.51
N SER A 116 -0.34 27.22 -12.79
CA SER A 116 0.57 26.96 -13.92
C SER A 116 -0.16 26.65 -15.24
N GLY A 117 -1.49 26.72 -15.27
CA GLY A 117 -2.31 26.45 -16.47
C GLY A 117 -2.55 24.97 -16.79
N GLY A 118 -2.17 24.06 -15.90
CA GLY A 118 -2.43 22.63 -16.04
C GLY A 118 -3.83 22.24 -15.55
N ASN A 119 -4.33 21.09 -16.01
CA ASN A 119 -5.59 20.53 -15.53
C ASN A 119 -5.32 19.45 -14.46
N PRO A 120 -5.50 19.73 -13.15
CA PRO A 120 -5.27 18.75 -12.10
C PRO A 120 -6.41 17.73 -11.96
N ALA A 121 -7.49 17.87 -12.74
CA ALA A 121 -8.66 17.02 -12.63
C ALA A 121 -8.35 15.60 -13.13
N ARG A 122 -8.75 14.60 -12.34
CA ARG A 122 -8.71 13.21 -12.75
C ARG A 122 -9.66 12.97 -13.93
N PRO A 123 -9.29 12.09 -14.89
CA PRO A 123 -10.19 11.71 -15.95
C PRO A 123 -11.47 11.13 -15.35
N LYS A 124 -12.64 11.45 -15.92
CA LYS A 124 -13.93 10.87 -15.50
C LYS A 124 -13.97 9.33 -15.59
N GLN A 125 -13.01 8.73 -16.32
CA GLN A 125 -12.82 7.29 -16.48
C GLN A 125 -12.55 6.55 -15.15
N ASP A 126 -11.91 7.20 -14.18
CA ASP A 126 -11.59 6.65 -12.84
C ASP A 126 -12.80 6.08 -12.08
N ARG A 127 -14.02 6.60 -12.32
CA ARG A 127 -15.23 6.12 -11.63
C ARG A 127 -15.66 4.73 -12.10
N GLY A 128 -15.34 4.37 -13.34
CA GLY A 128 -15.58 3.02 -13.88
C GLY A 128 -14.55 2.01 -13.40
N ASP A 129 -13.40 2.46 -12.91
CA ASP A 129 -12.29 1.60 -12.51
C ASP A 129 -12.43 1.08 -11.08
N LEU A 130 -13.14 1.80 -10.21
CA LEU A 130 -13.41 1.37 -8.83
C LEU A 130 -14.12 -0.01 -8.74
N PRO A 131 -15.25 -0.28 -9.44
CA PRO A 131 -15.87 -1.60 -9.41
C PRO A 131 -14.99 -2.70 -10.02
N ILE A 132 -14.15 -2.36 -11.01
CA ILE A 132 -13.20 -3.30 -11.62
C ILE A 132 -12.09 -3.64 -10.62
N ALA A 133 -11.58 -2.66 -9.88
CA ALA A 133 -10.59 -2.86 -8.83
C ALA A 133 -11.13 -3.72 -7.68
N LEU A 134 -12.40 -3.53 -7.30
CA LEU A 134 -13.07 -4.38 -6.31
C LEU A 134 -13.23 -5.82 -6.80
N LEU A 135 -13.63 -6.02 -8.06
CA LEU A 135 -13.69 -7.35 -8.68
C LEU A 135 -12.30 -8.00 -8.76
N GLY A 136 -11.27 -7.22 -9.06
CA GLY A 136 -9.86 -7.62 -9.05
C GLY A 136 -9.42 -8.11 -7.68
N THR A 137 -9.71 -7.32 -6.65
CA THR A 137 -9.41 -7.67 -5.26
C THR A 137 -10.13 -8.95 -4.85
N PHE A 138 -11.41 -9.08 -5.18
CA PHE A 138 -12.19 -10.29 -4.93
C PHE A 138 -11.58 -11.52 -5.63
N PHE A 139 -11.19 -11.39 -6.90
CA PHE A 139 -10.50 -12.44 -7.64
C PHE A 139 -9.22 -12.91 -6.93
N PHE A 140 -8.36 -11.99 -6.48
CA PHE A 140 -7.13 -12.35 -5.78
C PHE A 140 -7.39 -13.04 -4.43
N VAL A 141 -8.42 -12.61 -3.68
CA VAL A 141 -8.81 -13.26 -2.42
C VAL A 141 -9.30 -14.69 -2.67
N VAL A 142 -10.17 -14.90 -3.67
CA VAL A 142 -10.67 -16.24 -4.02
C VAL A 142 -9.54 -17.13 -4.53
N LEU A 143 -8.64 -16.58 -5.36
CA LEU A 143 -7.47 -17.32 -5.85
C LEU A 143 -6.53 -17.74 -4.71
N TYR A 144 -6.29 -16.86 -3.72
CA TYR A 144 -5.51 -17.20 -2.54
C TYR A 144 -6.16 -18.33 -1.73
N LEU A 145 -7.48 -18.25 -1.49
CA LEU A 145 -8.23 -19.30 -0.79
C LEU A 145 -8.19 -20.63 -1.55
N LEU A 146 -8.27 -20.59 -2.88
CA LEU A 146 -8.16 -21.79 -3.73
C LEU A 146 -6.79 -22.46 -3.53
N MET A 147 -5.70 -21.69 -3.60
CA MET A 147 -4.34 -22.23 -3.39
C MET A 147 -4.20 -22.87 -2.00
N MET A 148 -4.79 -22.26 -0.97
CA MET A 148 -4.77 -22.78 0.39
C MET A 148 -5.60 -24.07 0.54
N ASP A 149 -6.80 -24.13 -0.03
CA ASP A 149 -7.67 -25.31 0.02
C ASP A 149 -7.11 -26.49 -0.79
N LEU A 150 -6.35 -26.24 -1.86
CA LEU A 150 -5.61 -27.27 -2.60
C LEU A 150 -4.53 -27.95 -1.73
N VAL A 151 -3.79 -27.16 -0.95
CA VAL A 151 -2.77 -27.69 -0.02
C VAL A 151 -3.41 -28.55 1.08
N ILE A 152 -4.58 -28.15 1.58
CA ILE A 152 -5.33 -28.89 2.61
C ILE A 152 -6.08 -30.11 2.03
N HIS A 153 -6.04 -30.31 0.71
CA HIS A 153 -6.73 -31.40 0.00
C HIS A 153 -8.25 -31.39 0.20
N ASN A 154 -8.85 -30.21 0.36
CA ASN A 154 -10.30 -30.07 0.46
C ASN A 154 -10.94 -29.94 -0.92
N TRP A 155 -11.03 -31.07 -1.63
CA TRP A 155 -11.47 -31.13 -3.03
C TRP A 155 -12.88 -30.56 -3.27
N GLY A 156 -13.79 -30.70 -2.29
CA GLY A 156 -15.14 -30.14 -2.38
C GLY A 156 -15.11 -28.62 -2.51
N ARG A 157 -14.47 -27.93 -1.56
CA ARG A 157 -14.32 -26.47 -1.59
C ARG A 157 -13.44 -25.98 -2.73
N ALA A 158 -12.37 -26.71 -3.05
CA ALA A 158 -11.48 -26.35 -4.15
C ALA A 158 -12.20 -26.27 -5.50
N SER A 159 -13.15 -27.18 -5.78
CA SER A 159 -13.93 -27.15 -7.03
C SER A 159 -14.81 -25.90 -7.16
N VAL A 160 -15.49 -25.52 -6.09
CA VAL A 160 -16.35 -24.32 -6.04
C VAL A 160 -15.51 -23.05 -6.17
N LEU A 161 -14.38 -22.98 -5.44
CA LEU A 161 -13.47 -21.84 -5.52
C LEU A 161 -12.83 -21.73 -6.91
N THR A 162 -12.51 -22.85 -7.57
CA THR A 162 -12.00 -22.84 -8.95
C THR A 162 -13.01 -22.22 -9.90
N ALA A 163 -14.28 -22.63 -9.83
CA ALA A 163 -15.34 -22.04 -10.64
C ALA A 163 -15.49 -20.53 -10.38
N LEU A 164 -15.45 -20.12 -9.10
CA LEU A 164 -15.58 -18.72 -8.70
C LEU A 164 -14.39 -17.86 -9.18
N THR A 165 -13.16 -18.38 -9.12
CA THR A 165 -11.96 -17.75 -9.66
C THR A 165 -12.09 -17.57 -11.18
N LEU A 166 -12.50 -18.61 -11.91
CA LEU A 166 -12.67 -18.53 -13.36
C LEU A 166 -13.72 -17.49 -13.76
N ILE A 167 -14.88 -17.46 -13.09
CA ILE A 167 -15.94 -16.48 -13.35
C ILE A 167 -15.45 -15.06 -13.08
N SER A 168 -14.76 -14.84 -11.95
CA SER A 168 -14.24 -13.52 -11.58
C SER A 168 -13.13 -13.06 -12.54
N GLY A 169 -12.27 -13.98 -12.99
CA GLY A 169 -11.24 -13.72 -14.00
C GLY A 169 -11.81 -13.41 -15.38
N LEU A 170 -12.86 -14.12 -15.80
CA LEU A 170 -13.62 -13.80 -17.02
C LEU A 170 -14.29 -12.43 -16.93
N GLY A 171 -14.86 -12.09 -15.77
CA GLY A 171 -15.40 -10.75 -15.51
C GLY A 171 -14.34 -9.66 -15.67
N LEU A 172 -13.16 -9.84 -15.06
CA LEU A 172 -12.05 -8.91 -15.23
C LEU A 172 -11.61 -8.81 -16.70
N TYR A 173 -11.43 -9.94 -17.38
CA TYR A 173 -11.06 -9.95 -18.80
C TYR A 173 -12.08 -9.16 -19.64
N LEU A 174 -13.38 -9.43 -19.50
CA LEU A 174 -14.39 -8.77 -20.32
C LEU A 174 -14.57 -7.29 -19.99
N PHE A 175 -14.54 -6.90 -18.71
CA PHE A 175 -14.78 -5.51 -18.32
C PHE A 175 -13.54 -4.62 -18.40
N TRP A 176 -12.36 -5.14 -18.08
CA TRP A 176 -11.12 -4.37 -18.06
C TRP A 176 -10.42 -4.38 -19.42
N TRP A 177 -10.18 -5.56 -20.02
CA TRP A 177 -9.46 -5.67 -21.29
C TRP A 177 -10.19 -4.95 -22.43
N ARG A 178 -11.53 -5.09 -22.51
CA ARG A 178 -12.31 -4.40 -23.56
C ARG A 178 -12.32 -2.88 -23.37
N ARG A 179 -12.38 -2.38 -22.15
CA ARG A 179 -12.35 -0.92 -21.90
C ARG A 179 -10.99 -0.31 -22.26
N LEU A 180 -9.90 -1.02 -21.96
CA LEU A 180 -8.56 -0.60 -22.37
C LEU A 180 -8.39 -0.59 -23.89
N ALA A 181 -8.81 -1.66 -24.57
CA ALA A 181 -8.73 -1.75 -26.04
C ALA A 181 -9.52 -0.64 -26.75
N ILE A 182 -10.65 -0.19 -26.17
CA ILE A 182 -11.42 0.93 -26.72
C ILE A 182 -10.70 2.26 -26.49
N SER A 183 -10.05 2.45 -25.34
CA SER A 183 -9.30 3.67 -25.01
C SER A 183 -8.08 3.86 -25.92
N ASP A 184 -7.31 2.79 -26.16
CA ASP A 184 -6.10 2.82 -26.98
C ASP A 184 -6.41 3.11 -28.47
N ASN A 185 -7.50 2.52 -28.98
CA ASN A 185 -8.01 2.81 -30.32
C ASN A 185 -8.58 4.23 -30.47
N ALA A 186 -8.97 4.89 -29.38
CA ALA A 186 -9.46 6.26 -29.39
C ALA A 186 -8.30 7.28 -29.36
N SER A 187 -7.19 6.99 -28.68
CA SER A 187 -5.98 7.83 -28.74
C SER A 187 -5.24 7.70 -30.06
N GLY A 188 -5.20 6.51 -30.66
CA GLY A 188 -4.54 6.28 -31.96
C GLY A 188 -5.28 6.82 -33.20
N LYS A 189 -6.49 7.38 -33.03
CA LYS A 189 -7.25 8.06 -34.10
C LYS A 189 -7.16 9.59 -34.05
N GLY A 190 -6.43 10.13 -33.07
CA GLY A 190 -6.24 11.57 -32.87
C GLY A 190 -4.84 12.09 -33.20
N GLU A 191 -3.95 11.23 -33.73
CA GLU A 191 -2.66 11.61 -34.32
C GLU A 191 -2.77 11.67 -35.86
#